data_AF-A0A7K7KPB4-F1
#
_entry.id   AF-A0A7K7KPB4-F1
#
_cell.length_a   1.000
_cell.length_b   1.000
_cell.length_c   1.000
_cell.angle_alpha   90.00
_cell.angle_beta   90.00
_cell.angle_gamma   90.00
#
_symmetry.space_group_name_H-M   'P 1'
#
loop_
_entity.id
_entity.type
_entity.pdbx_description
1 polymer ?
#
loop_
_entity_poly.entity_id
_entity_poly.type
_entity_poly.pdbx_seq_one_letter_code
_entity_poly.pdbx_strand_id
1 'polypeptide(L)'
;FDLDAAKRELEEFIPHVRQISEDSIKKMAGRDLMRFKEFKKQGIPIKFGRFSQKENEQIRKNIEEFMAMTGIDSAEKLLFTSRYPEEKHTINRLKARHVFCEKLAEGIPRAWRLIYYRARKMFDSNNYKGRYTKEEKEKLKKYHALHGNDWKKISEMMSRSNLSVAMKYSEIKSPINYGPWSKEETQKLMRAVEEVFLKGMESEDANSVSSSEKSRRNFLIEREKLLQKLPWNEIEAKVGTRYWRQCKQKWTSIVTNKITKGQQLYRGTRGLQAKINLIKRLYEMKVEDADEVNWEELSDIVGGVPKDYVRARFYKLKVSYVPLWQKKTFSEIIDYLFEEKLPEFEEKL
;
A
#
# COMPACT_ATOMS: atom_id res chain seq x y z
N PHE A 1 -8.37 -1.87 32.72
CA PHE A 1 -7.67 -2.17 31.46
C PHE A 1 -6.24 -1.73 31.62
N ASP A 2 -5.29 -2.66 31.72
CA ASP A 2 -3.86 -2.36 31.78
C ASP A 2 -3.33 -2.13 30.35
N LEU A 3 -2.99 -0.88 30.04
CA LEU A 3 -2.56 -0.48 28.70
C LEU A 3 -1.15 -0.99 28.37
N ASP A 4 -0.25 -1.05 29.36
CA ASP A 4 1.12 -1.48 29.12
C ASP A 4 1.24 -2.99 29.02
N ALA A 5 0.42 -3.74 29.76
CA ALA A 5 0.24 -5.17 29.52
C ALA A 5 -0.30 -5.42 28.10
N ALA A 6 -1.35 -4.70 27.68
CA ALA A 6 -1.90 -4.84 26.34
C ALA A 6 -0.89 -4.49 25.22
N LYS A 7 -0.03 -3.49 25.43
CA LYS A 7 1.09 -3.18 24.52
C LYS A 7 2.04 -4.36 24.40
N ARG A 8 2.54 -4.88 25.53
CA ARG A 8 3.48 -6.02 25.56
C ARG A 8 2.93 -7.25 24.83
N GLU A 9 1.66 -7.55 25.04
CA GLU A 9 1.03 -8.70 24.38
C GLU A 9 0.83 -8.47 22.86
N LEU A 10 0.48 -7.25 22.45
CA LEU A 10 0.30 -6.92 21.04
C LEU A 10 1.63 -6.79 20.27
N GLU A 11 2.75 -6.50 20.95
CA GLU A 11 4.09 -6.42 20.34
C GLU A 11 4.52 -7.72 19.67
N GLU A 12 4.02 -8.85 20.15
CA GLU A 12 4.25 -10.15 19.52
C GLU A 12 3.64 -10.26 18.12
N PHE A 13 2.55 -9.53 17.86
CA PHE A 13 1.76 -9.66 16.63
C PHE A 13 1.88 -8.46 15.70
N ILE A 14 2.01 -7.27 16.27
CA ILE A 14 1.88 -6.00 15.55
C ILE A 14 3.22 -5.26 15.62
N PRO A 15 3.85 -4.96 14.46
CA PRO A 15 5.05 -4.14 14.44
C PRO A 15 4.80 -2.72 14.95
N HIS A 16 5.77 -2.16 15.69
CA HIS A 16 5.76 -0.77 16.16
C HIS A 16 4.52 -0.35 16.98
N VAL A 17 3.95 -1.27 17.78
CA VAL A 17 2.75 -1.01 18.62
C VAL A 17 2.90 0.24 19.49
N ARG A 18 4.10 0.50 20.03
CA ARG A 18 4.34 1.66 20.90
C ARG A 18 4.16 3.02 20.20
N GLN A 19 4.20 3.05 18.87
CA GLN A 19 3.95 4.27 18.09
C GLN A 19 2.46 4.50 17.80
N ILE A 20 1.60 3.53 18.12
CA ILE A 20 0.15 3.59 17.89
C ILE A 20 -0.53 4.35 19.04
N SER A 21 -1.57 5.12 18.72
CA SER A 21 -2.34 5.85 19.74
C SER A 21 -3.00 4.92 20.76
N GLU A 22 -3.07 5.36 22.02
CA GLU A 22 -3.61 4.54 23.12
C GLU A 22 -5.05 4.07 22.87
N ASP A 23 -5.90 4.93 22.30
CA ASP A 23 -7.28 4.56 21.92
C ASP A 23 -7.31 3.43 20.89
N SER A 24 -6.37 3.45 19.94
CA SER A 24 -6.26 2.40 18.93
C SER A 24 -5.78 1.09 19.54
N ILE A 25 -4.83 1.14 20.48
CA ILE A 25 -4.35 -0.02 21.23
C ILE A 25 -5.48 -0.62 22.07
N LYS A 26 -6.23 0.21 22.83
CA LYS A 26 -7.40 -0.24 23.61
C LYS A 26 -8.42 -1.00 22.76
N LYS A 27 -8.79 -0.43 21.61
CA LYS A 27 -9.76 -1.03 20.68
C LYS A 27 -9.21 -2.26 19.94
N MET A 28 -7.90 -2.35 19.73
CA MET A 28 -7.27 -3.52 19.12
C MET A 28 -7.16 -4.65 20.14
N ALA A 29 -6.65 -4.37 21.34
CA ALA A 29 -6.56 -5.34 22.43
C ALA A 29 -7.92 -5.96 22.75
N GLY A 30 -8.99 -5.14 22.83
CA GLY A 30 -10.32 -5.63 23.15
C GLY A 30 -10.98 -6.53 22.09
N ARG A 31 -10.55 -6.49 20.82
CA ARG A 31 -11.24 -7.18 19.70
C ARG A 31 -10.36 -8.16 18.92
N ASP A 32 -9.06 -7.92 18.90
CA ASP A 32 -8.10 -8.69 18.11
C ASP A 32 -7.21 -9.60 18.97
N LEU A 33 -6.88 -9.23 20.21
CA LEU A 33 -5.83 -9.94 20.97
C LEU A 33 -6.15 -11.43 21.18
N MET A 34 -7.39 -11.75 21.55
CA MET A 34 -7.82 -13.14 21.71
C MET A 34 -7.78 -13.91 20.39
N ARG A 35 -8.23 -13.29 19.29
CA ARG A 35 -8.15 -13.88 17.95
C ARG A 35 -6.71 -14.10 17.51
N PHE A 36 -5.80 -13.18 17.81
CA PHE A 36 -4.38 -13.30 17.47
C PHE A 36 -3.71 -14.44 18.23
N LYS A 37 -3.98 -14.58 19.52
CA LYS A 37 -3.52 -15.72 20.32
C LYS A 37 -4.02 -17.05 19.74
N GLU A 38 -5.27 -17.09 19.28
CA GLU A 38 -5.85 -18.28 18.67
C GLU A 38 -5.20 -18.62 17.32
N PHE A 39 -5.00 -17.63 16.44
CA PHE A 39 -4.25 -17.83 15.20
C PHE A 39 -2.83 -18.34 15.47
N LYS A 40 -2.14 -17.80 16.48
CA LYS A 40 -0.81 -18.25 16.90
C LYS A 40 -0.81 -19.73 17.30
N LYS A 41 -1.78 -20.18 18.10
CA LYS A 41 -1.92 -21.59 18.49
C LYS A 41 -2.11 -22.51 17.29
N GLN A 42 -2.81 -22.02 16.27
CA GLN A 42 -3.03 -22.73 15.00
C GLN A 42 -1.84 -22.61 14.03
N GLY A 43 -0.76 -21.93 14.40
CA GLY A 43 0.40 -21.69 13.54
C GLY A 43 0.14 -20.68 12.42
N ILE A 44 -0.95 -19.90 12.49
CA ILE A 44 -1.32 -18.91 11.48
C ILE A 44 -0.72 -17.54 11.86
N PRO A 45 0.19 -16.98 11.05
CA PRO A 45 0.75 -15.66 11.32
C PRO A 45 -0.25 -14.54 11.01
N ILE A 46 -0.16 -13.43 11.74
CA ILE A 46 -0.95 -12.22 11.47
C ILE A 46 -0.42 -11.53 10.21
N LYS A 47 -1.33 -11.24 9.27
CA LYS A 47 -1.01 -10.72 7.94
C LYS A 47 -1.14 -9.19 7.87
N PHE A 48 -0.26 -8.59 7.08
CA PHE A 48 -0.24 -7.14 6.78
C PHE A 48 -0.23 -6.90 5.27
N GLY A 49 -0.37 -5.65 4.83
CA GLY A 49 -0.38 -5.33 3.40
C GLY A 49 -1.73 -5.51 2.72
N ARG A 50 -1.73 -5.98 1.47
CA ARG A 50 -2.96 -6.11 0.66
C ARG A 50 -3.71 -7.39 1.03
N PHE A 51 -5.03 -7.39 0.78
CA PHE A 51 -5.94 -8.48 1.12
C PHE A 51 -6.02 -9.48 -0.03
N SER A 52 -5.80 -10.75 0.27
CA SER A 52 -5.89 -11.83 -0.72
C SER A 52 -7.35 -12.05 -1.16
N GLN A 53 -7.54 -12.79 -2.25
CA GLN A 53 -8.88 -13.16 -2.71
C GLN A 53 -9.66 -13.97 -1.66
N LYS A 54 -9.00 -14.92 -0.97
CA LYS A 54 -9.60 -15.72 0.11
C LYS A 54 -10.08 -14.83 1.26
N GLU A 55 -9.28 -13.84 1.67
CA GLU A 55 -9.68 -12.90 2.72
C GLU A 55 -10.86 -12.02 2.28
N ASN A 56 -10.88 -11.59 1.02
CA ASN A 56 -12.00 -10.81 0.49
C ASN A 56 -13.29 -11.64 0.45
N GLU A 57 -13.21 -12.92 0.12
CA GLU A 57 -14.37 -13.81 0.13
C GLU A 57 -14.88 -14.03 1.56
N GLN A 58 -13.99 -14.23 2.53
CA GLN A 58 -14.37 -14.33 3.93
C GLN A 58 -15.05 -13.04 4.44
N ILE A 59 -14.61 -11.86 4.00
CA ILE A 59 -15.28 -10.59 4.32
C ILE A 59 -16.71 -10.57 3.77
N ARG A 60 -16.95 -11.05 2.55
CA ARG A 60 -18.31 -11.11 1.97
C ARG A 60 -19.21 -12.03 2.80
N LYS A 61 -18.73 -13.25 3.06
CA LYS A 61 -19.42 -14.23 3.88
C LYS A 61 -19.79 -13.66 5.26
N ASN A 62 -18.84 -13.05 5.97
CA ASN A 62 -19.09 -12.48 7.29
C ASN A 62 -20.13 -11.34 7.27
N ILE A 63 -20.17 -10.54 6.18
CA ILE A 63 -21.17 -9.48 5.99
C ILE A 63 -22.55 -10.09 5.72
N GLU A 64 -22.64 -11.09 4.84
CA GLU A 64 -23.87 -11.80 4.50
C GLU A 64 -24.50 -12.49 5.71
N GLU A 65 -23.69 -13.21 6.49
CA GLU A 65 -24.14 -13.86 7.73
C GLU A 65 -24.64 -12.83 8.76
N PHE A 66 -23.95 -11.70 8.91
CA PHE A 66 -24.36 -10.64 9.82
C PHE A 66 -25.68 -10.00 9.38
N MET A 67 -25.85 -9.75 8.08
CA MET A 67 -27.10 -9.22 7.52
C MET A 67 -28.27 -10.20 7.72
N ALA A 68 -28.07 -11.49 7.42
CA ALA A 68 -29.07 -12.53 7.64
C ALA A 68 -29.49 -12.63 9.11
N MET A 69 -28.54 -12.55 10.05
CA MET A 69 -28.81 -12.59 11.49
C MET A 69 -29.58 -11.37 12.00
N THR A 70 -29.33 -10.18 11.43
CA THR A 70 -29.87 -8.91 11.95
C THR A 70 -31.06 -8.37 11.16
N GLY A 71 -31.34 -8.94 9.99
CA GLY A 71 -32.39 -8.47 9.07
C GLY A 71 -32.03 -7.16 8.36
N ILE A 72 -30.76 -6.72 8.40
CA ILE A 72 -30.33 -5.54 7.64
C ILE A 72 -30.25 -5.92 6.16
N ASP A 73 -31.04 -5.23 5.33
CA ASP A 73 -31.26 -5.55 3.91
C ASP A 73 -30.08 -5.17 2.98
N SER A 74 -29.14 -4.36 3.44
CA SER A 74 -28.08 -3.80 2.59
C SER A 74 -26.74 -3.68 3.31
N ALA A 75 -25.70 -4.21 2.67
CA ALA A 75 -24.31 -4.04 3.09
C ALA A 75 -23.88 -2.56 3.08
N GLU A 76 -24.48 -1.75 2.19
CA GLU A 76 -24.24 -0.31 2.16
C GLU A 76 -24.80 0.36 3.41
N LYS A 77 -26.04 0.06 3.82
CA LYS A 77 -26.61 0.57 5.08
C LYS A 77 -25.78 0.13 6.27
N LEU A 78 -25.40 -1.15 6.30
CA LEU A 78 -24.56 -1.73 7.34
C LEU A 78 -23.21 -1.00 7.45
N LEU A 79 -22.50 -0.74 6.35
CA LEU A 79 -21.16 -0.17 6.40
C LEU A 79 -21.15 1.36 6.40
N PHE A 80 -22.15 2.01 5.80
CA PHE A 80 -22.25 3.46 5.60
C PHE A 80 -23.47 4.05 6.29
N THR A 81 -23.70 3.67 7.55
CA THR A 81 -24.85 4.12 8.37
C THR A 81 -25.08 5.63 8.40
N SER A 82 -24.04 6.45 8.19
CA SER A 82 -24.21 7.90 8.12
C SER A 82 -25.01 8.39 6.90
N ARG A 83 -25.13 7.59 5.84
CA ARG A 83 -25.93 7.88 4.64
C ARG A 83 -27.43 7.65 4.85
N TYR A 84 -27.81 6.97 5.94
CA TYR A 84 -29.18 6.55 6.24
C TYR A 84 -29.58 7.05 7.65
N PRO A 85 -29.85 8.36 7.81
CA PRO A 85 -30.05 8.97 9.13
C PRO A 85 -31.24 8.38 9.90
N GLU A 86 -32.31 8.00 9.20
CA GLU A 86 -33.52 7.40 9.77
C GLU A 86 -33.24 6.03 10.41
N GLU A 87 -32.46 5.17 9.73
CA GLU A 87 -32.14 3.82 10.18
C GLU A 87 -30.87 3.75 11.07
N LYS A 88 -30.10 4.85 11.14
CA LYS A 88 -28.78 4.91 11.78
C LYS A 88 -28.78 4.39 13.22
N HIS A 89 -29.76 4.79 14.02
CA HIS A 89 -29.84 4.40 15.43
C HIS A 89 -30.09 2.91 15.59
N THR A 90 -31.04 2.37 14.82
CA THR A 90 -31.38 0.94 14.81
C THR A 90 -30.19 0.11 14.36
N ILE A 91 -29.52 0.47 13.27
CA ILE A 91 -28.36 -0.26 12.76
C ILE A 91 -27.21 -0.23 13.77
N ASN A 92 -26.92 0.92 14.40
CA ASN A 92 -25.86 1.00 15.40
C ASN A 92 -26.17 0.16 16.65
N ARG A 93 -27.42 0.10 17.08
CA ARG A 93 -27.86 -0.77 18.18
C ARG A 93 -27.65 -2.24 17.83
N LEU A 94 -28.00 -2.67 16.62
CA LEU A 94 -27.77 -4.04 16.14
C LEU A 94 -26.27 -4.37 16.08
N LYS A 95 -25.44 -3.46 15.57
CA LYS A 95 -23.98 -3.63 15.56
C LYS A 95 -23.38 -3.81 16.94
N ALA A 96 -23.87 -3.06 17.92
CA ALA A 96 -23.41 -3.17 19.31
C ALA A 96 -23.87 -4.50 19.92
N ARG A 97 -25.15 -4.85 19.76
CA ARG A 97 -25.75 -6.09 20.31
C ARG A 97 -25.07 -7.36 19.78
N HIS A 98 -24.75 -7.39 18.50
CA HIS A 98 -24.17 -8.56 17.83
C HIS A 98 -22.67 -8.43 17.58
N VAL A 99 -22.01 -7.47 18.25
CA VAL A 99 -20.55 -7.30 18.24
C VAL A 99 -19.96 -7.28 16.82
N PHE A 100 -20.56 -6.47 15.94
CA PHE A 100 -20.31 -6.48 14.48
C PHE A 100 -18.83 -6.51 14.08
N CYS A 101 -17.96 -5.77 14.77
CA CYS A 101 -16.54 -5.71 14.42
C CYS A 101 -15.82 -7.04 14.61
N GLU A 102 -16.22 -7.84 15.60
CA GLU A 102 -15.66 -9.18 15.85
C GLU A 102 -16.21 -10.17 14.82
N LYS A 103 -17.53 -10.13 14.56
CA LYS A 103 -18.17 -10.95 13.53
C LYS A 103 -17.61 -10.69 12.14
N LEU A 104 -17.38 -9.43 11.79
CA LEU A 104 -16.74 -9.06 10.52
C LEU A 104 -15.31 -9.63 10.40
N ALA A 105 -14.60 -9.75 11.51
CA ALA A 105 -13.19 -10.13 11.54
C ALA A 105 -12.95 -11.64 11.75
N GLU A 106 -14.02 -12.41 11.94
CA GLU A 106 -14.01 -13.85 12.15
C GLU A 106 -13.30 -14.57 11.00
N GLY A 107 -12.38 -15.49 11.33
CA GLY A 107 -11.61 -16.28 10.34
C GLY A 107 -10.53 -15.53 9.55
N ILE A 108 -10.33 -14.23 9.78
CA ILE A 108 -9.35 -13.42 9.03
C ILE A 108 -8.17 -13.04 9.94
N PRO A 109 -6.92 -13.43 9.62
CA PRO A 109 -5.75 -13.17 10.46
C PRO A 109 -5.21 -11.74 10.32
N ARG A 110 -6.09 -10.74 10.49
CA ARG A 110 -5.76 -9.32 10.46
C ARG A 110 -6.48 -8.55 11.55
N ALA A 111 -5.95 -7.39 11.88
CA ALA A 111 -6.60 -6.46 12.79
C ALA A 111 -7.98 -6.02 12.26
N TRP A 112 -9.01 -6.04 13.11
CA TRP A 112 -10.40 -5.79 12.72
C TRP A 112 -10.60 -4.45 12.01
N ARG A 113 -9.81 -3.42 12.37
CA ARG A 113 -9.87 -2.10 11.73
C ARG A 113 -9.49 -2.18 10.25
N LEU A 114 -8.45 -2.93 9.91
CA LEU A 114 -8.01 -3.10 8.52
C LEU A 114 -9.09 -3.83 7.72
N ILE A 115 -9.70 -4.86 8.32
CA ILE A 115 -10.80 -5.62 7.73
C ILE A 115 -12.02 -4.71 7.51
N TYR A 116 -12.39 -3.90 8.50
CA TYR A 116 -13.48 -2.93 8.38
C TYR A 116 -13.24 -1.90 7.27
N TYR A 117 -12.01 -1.36 7.15
CA TYR A 117 -11.67 -0.47 6.04
C TYR A 117 -11.73 -1.17 4.69
N ARG A 118 -11.32 -2.45 4.62
CA ARG A 118 -11.40 -3.25 3.40
C ARG A 118 -12.86 -3.50 3.01
N ALA A 119 -13.69 -3.95 3.94
CA ALA A 119 -15.12 -4.15 3.74
C ALA A 119 -15.79 -2.88 3.20
N ARG A 120 -15.55 -1.73 3.85
CA ARG A 120 -16.03 -0.43 3.34
C ARG A 120 -15.62 -0.20 1.88
N LYS A 121 -14.36 -0.43 1.50
CA LYS A 121 -13.93 -0.24 0.10
C LYS A 121 -14.62 -1.18 -0.89
N MET A 122 -14.92 -2.41 -0.47
CA MET A 122 -15.57 -3.42 -1.32
C MET A 122 -17.04 -3.12 -1.57
N PHE A 123 -17.74 -2.58 -0.57
CA PHE A 123 -19.18 -2.32 -0.60
C PHE A 123 -19.53 -0.83 -0.78
N ASP A 124 -18.57 0.04 -1.08
CA ASP A 124 -18.85 1.45 -1.36
C ASP A 124 -19.35 1.62 -2.80
N SER A 125 -20.63 1.92 -2.95
CA SER A 125 -21.28 2.28 -4.22
C SER A 125 -20.60 3.46 -4.93
N ASN A 126 -19.91 4.33 -4.18
CA ASN A 126 -19.17 5.48 -4.69
C ASN A 126 -17.72 5.15 -5.12
N ASN A 127 -17.30 3.89 -4.98
CA ASN A 127 -16.02 3.44 -5.48
C ASN A 127 -16.13 3.00 -6.95
N TYR A 128 -14.99 2.80 -7.61
CA TYR A 128 -14.91 2.28 -8.99
C TYR A 128 -15.61 3.12 -10.09
N LYS A 129 -15.88 4.41 -9.84
CA LYS A 129 -16.47 5.37 -10.81
C LYS A 129 -15.57 5.77 -12.00
N GLY A 130 -14.51 5.02 -12.28
CA GLY A 130 -13.60 5.29 -13.40
C GLY A 130 -12.81 6.61 -13.30
N ARG A 131 -12.34 7.10 -14.45
CA ARG A 131 -11.51 8.31 -14.56
C ARG A 131 -12.35 9.57 -14.30
N TYR A 132 -11.69 10.61 -13.77
CA TYR A 132 -12.33 11.92 -13.60
C TYR A 132 -12.40 12.65 -14.94
N THR A 133 -13.59 13.11 -15.32
CA THR A 133 -13.79 14.00 -16.47
C THR A 133 -13.23 15.40 -16.19
N LYS A 134 -13.18 16.27 -17.20
CA LYS A 134 -12.74 17.66 -17.02
C LYS A 134 -13.73 18.41 -16.11
N GLU A 135 -15.01 18.17 -16.29
CA GLU A 135 -16.11 18.77 -15.55
C GLU A 135 -16.06 18.34 -14.08
N GLU A 136 -15.79 17.07 -13.80
CA GLU A 136 -15.62 16.57 -12.43
C GLU A 136 -14.41 17.20 -11.73
N LYS A 137 -13.30 17.43 -12.45
CA LYS A 137 -12.12 18.12 -11.90
C LYS A 137 -12.42 19.57 -11.54
N GLU A 138 -13.17 20.27 -12.38
CA GLU A 138 -13.57 21.65 -12.10
C GLU A 138 -14.59 21.73 -10.96
N LYS A 139 -15.56 20.80 -10.90
CA LYS A 139 -16.46 20.66 -9.74
C LYS A 139 -15.70 20.39 -8.46
N LEU A 140 -14.70 19.50 -8.49
CA LEU A 140 -13.86 19.19 -7.34
C LEU A 140 -13.12 20.43 -6.81
N LYS A 141 -12.51 21.23 -7.70
CA LYS A 141 -11.88 22.49 -7.30
C LYS A 141 -12.88 23.46 -6.65
N LYS A 142 -14.08 23.59 -7.24
CA LYS A 142 -15.15 24.45 -6.69
C LYS A 142 -15.61 23.99 -5.31
N TYR A 143 -15.87 22.70 -5.12
CA TYR A 143 -16.30 22.16 -3.84
C TYR A 143 -15.22 22.24 -2.76
N HIS A 144 -13.95 22.04 -3.14
CA HIS A 144 -12.84 22.28 -2.23
C HIS A 144 -12.73 23.76 -1.82
N ALA A 145 -12.91 24.70 -2.75
CA ALA A 145 -12.92 26.12 -2.41
C ALA A 145 -14.05 26.49 -1.41
N LEU A 146 -15.19 25.78 -1.45
CA LEU A 146 -16.33 26.01 -0.56
C LEU A 146 -16.26 25.28 0.79
N HIS A 147 -15.63 24.12 0.85
CA HIS A 147 -15.70 23.22 2.01
C HIS A 147 -14.32 22.83 2.57
N GLY A 148 -13.24 23.33 1.98
CA GLY A 148 -11.88 22.97 2.33
C GLY A 148 -11.63 21.48 2.21
N ASN A 149 -10.91 20.91 3.17
CA ASN A 149 -10.54 19.50 3.20
C ASN A 149 -11.64 18.58 3.79
N ASP A 150 -12.92 19.00 3.79
CA ASP A 150 -14.04 18.13 4.17
C ASP A 150 -14.35 17.11 3.06
N TRP A 151 -13.46 16.13 2.92
CA TRP A 151 -13.55 15.10 1.90
C TRP A 151 -14.79 14.22 2.03
N LYS A 152 -15.40 14.16 3.22
CA LYS A 152 -16.64 13.42 3.42
C LYS A 152 -17.79 14.15 2.72
N LYS A 153 -17.94 15.44 2.98
CA LYS A 153 -18.96 16.26 2.33
C LYS A 153 -18.74 16.33 0.82
N ILE A 154 -17.51 16.58 0.36
CA ILE A 154 -17.20 16.65 -1.07
C ILE A 154 -17.46 15.31 -1.77
N SER A 155 -17.15 14.18 -1.13
CA SER A 155 -17.44 12.83 -1.64
C SER A 155 -18.92 12.58 -1.88
N GLU A 156 -19.77 12.98 -0.93
CA GLU A 156 -21.23 12.89 -1.05
C GLU A 156 -21.72 13.74 -2.23
N MET A 157 -21.22 14.97 -2.38
CA MET A 157 -21.57 15.86 -3.51
C MET A 157 -21.05 15.35 -4.87
N MET A 158 -19.91 14.67 -4.89
CA MET A 158 -19.30 14.14 -6.12
C MET A 158 -19.75 12.71 -6.46
N SER A 159 -20.49 12.04 -5.57
CA SER A 159 -20.83 10.61 -5.70
C SER A 159 -19.59 9.72 -5.98
N ARG A 160 -18.46 10.07 -5.36
CA ARG A 160 -17.16 9.39 -5.49
C ARG A 160 -16.51 9.26 -4.13
N SER A 161 -15.89 8.12 -3.84
CA SER A 161 -15.32 7.83 -2.51
C SER A 161 -14.39 8.95 -1.98
N ASN A 162 -14.43 9.17 -0.66
CA ASN A 162 -13.65 10.22 0.03
C ASN A 162 -12.16 10.18 -0.34
N LEU A 163 -11.59 8.98 -0.39
CA LEU A 163 -10.19 8.78 -0.74
C LEU A 163 -9.92 9.17 -2.20
N SER A 164 -10.80 8.79 -3.13
CA SER A 164 -10.66 9.14 -4.55
C SER A 164 -10.64 10.66 -4.75
N VAL A 165 -11.58 11.36 -4.09
CA VAL A 165 -11.72 12.81 -4.16
C VAL A 165 -10.49 13.51 -3.58
N ALA A 166 -10.06 13.14 -2.38
CA ALA A 166 -8.87 13.71 -1.74
C ALA A 166 -7.60 13.49 -2.59
N MET A 167 -7.43 12.27 -3.10
CA MET A 167 -6.29 11.93 -3.95
C MET A 167 -6.30 12.69 -5.27
N LYS A 168 -7.46 12.80 -5.91
CA LYS A 168 -7.60 13.55 -7.16
C LYS A 168 -7.34 15.03 -6.94
N TYR A 169 -7.87 15.62 -5.86
CA TYR A 169 -7.61 17.02 -5.55
C TYR A 169 -6.11 17.26 -5.33
N SER A 170 -5.44 16.40 -4.56
CA SER A 170 -3.99 16.49 -4.35
C SER A 170 -3.19 16.42 -5.67
N GLU A 171 -3.71 15.75 -6.70
CA GLU A 171 -3.11 15.67 -8.04
C GLU A 171 -3.41 16.90 -8.91
N ILE A 172 -4.47 17.68 -8.63
CA ILE A 172 -4.89 18.79 -9.51
C ILE A 172 -4.89 20.17 -8.81
N LYS A 173 -4.50 20.23 -7.54
CA LYS A 173 -4.49 21.45 -6.73
C LYS A 173 -3.57 22.55 -7.28
N SER A 174 -2.59 22.19 -8.12
CA SER A 174 -1.62 23.11 -8.71
C SER A 174 -1.42 22.78 -10.20
N PRO A 175 -1.03 23.77 -11.02
CA PRO A 175 -0.66 23.53 -12.41
C PRO A 175 0.59 22.64 -12.45
N ILE A 176 0.39 21.37 -12.80
CA ILE A 176 1.44 20.35 -12.82
C ILE A 176 1.94 20.13 -14.23
N ASN A 177 3.25 20.04 -14.36
CA ASN A 177 3.89 19.66 -15.62
C ASN A 177 3.75 18.14 -15.82
N TYR A 178 3.17 17.72 -16.95
CA TYR A 178 3.08 16.31 -17.37
C TYR A 178 4.10 15.97 -18.46
N GLY A 179 4.82 16.96 -19.00
CA GLY A 179 5.86 16.78 -20.01
C GLY A 179 7.16 16.17 -19.45
N PRO A 180 8.20 16.03 -20.29
CA PRO A 180 9.50 15.50 -19.88
C PRO A 180 10.10 16.28 -18.71
N TRP A 181 10.88 15.61 -17.85
CA TRP A 181 11.61 16.26 -16.76
C TRP A 181 12.77 17.08 -17.30
N SER A 182 12.80 18.38 -17.00
CA SER A 182 13.96 19.21 -17.31
C SER A 182 15.15 18.86 -16.41
N LYS A 183 16.35 19.35 -16.77
CA LYS A 183 17.55 19.17 -15.95
C LYS A 183 17.39 19.89 -14.60
N GLU A 184 16.81 21.07 -14.63
CA GLU A 184 16.55 21.94 -13.48
C GLU A 184 15.53 21.27 -12.54
N GLU A 185 14.42 20.73 -13.08
CA GLU A 185 13.44 19.99 -12.29
C GLU A 185 14.07 18.75 -11.63
N THR A 186 14.92 18.03 -12.37
CA THR A 186 15.61 16.85 -11.86
C THR A 186 16.58 17.22 -10.72
N GLN A 187 17.32 18.32 -10.86
CA GLN A 187 18.21 18.82 -9.80
C GLN A 187 17.43 19.29 -8.57
N LYS A 188 16.30 19.97 -8.74
CA LYS A 188 15.42 20.37 -7.63
C LYS A 188 14.91 19.15 -6.86
N LEU A 189 14.48 18.10 -7.56
CA LEU A 189 14.09 16.84 -6.92
C LEU A 189 15.22 16.22 -6.11
N MET A 190 16.44 16.18 -6.68
CA MET A 190 17.60 15.62 -5.98
C MET A 190 17.92 16.40 -4.70
N ARG A 191 17.97 17.73 -4.77
CA ARG A 191 18.18 18.60 -3.60
C ARG A 191 17.09 18.44 -2.55
N ALA A 192 15.83 18.42 -2.97
CA ALA A 192 14.70 18.26 -2.06
C ALA A 192 14.75 16.93 -1.29
N VAL A 193 15.19 15.86 -1.94
CA VAL A 193 15.38 14.55 -1.30
C VAL A 193 16.59 14.55 -0.37
N GLU A 194 17.70 15.14 -0.78
CA GLU A 194 18.91 15.28 0.04
C GLU A 194 18.64 16.05 1.34
N GLU A 195 17.93 17.17 1.26
CA GLU A 195 17.52 17.94 2.44
C GLU A 195 16.63 17.13 3.40
N VAL A 196 15.75 16.28 2.87
CA VAL A 196 14.89 15.41 3.70
C VAL A 196 15.73 14.33 4.40
N PHE A 197 16.76 13.80 3.74
CA PHE A 197 17.70 12.90 4.38
C PHE A 197 18.50 13.59 5.49
N LEU A 198 19.00 14.81 5.24
CA LEU A 198 19.75 15.58 6.24
C LEU A 198 18.90 15.88 7.48
N LYS A 199 17.65 16.32 7.30
CA LYS A 199 16.72 16.53 8.42
C LYS A 199 16.45 15.24 9.23
N GLY A 200 16.34 14.10 8.54
CA GLY A 200 16.18 12.80 9.19
C GLY A 200 17.37 12.44 10.07
N MET A 201 18.59 12.67 9.56
CA MET A 201 19.84 12.40 10.28
C MET A 201 20.02 13.32 11.51
N GLU A 202 19.72 14.61 11.39
CA GLU A 202 19.77 15.55 12.52
C GLU A 202 18.80 15.15 13.66
N SER A 203 17.70 14.47 13.34
CA SER A 203 16.75 13.97 14.33
C SER A 203 17.16 12.64 14.99
N GLU A 204 17.98 11.83 14.32
CA GLU A 204 18.53 10.57 14.86
C GLU A 204 19.81 10.82 15.68
N ASP A 205 20.68 11.74 15.23
CA ASP A 205 21.94 12.09 15.91
C ASP A 205 21.74 12.91 17.20
N ALA A 206 20.55 13.46 17.45
CA ALA A 206 20.22 14.10 18.72
C ALA A 206 20.24 13.14 19.93
N ASN A 207 20.30 11.82 19.68
CA ASN A 207 20.46 10.78 20.71
C ASN A 207 21.87 10.16 20.79
N SER A 208 22.84 10.63 19.99
CA SER A 208 24.23 10.16 20.08
C SER A 208 25.22 11.32 20.04
N VAL A 209 25.76 11.66 21.20
CA VAL A 209 26.85 12.63 21.34
C VAL A 209 28.15 12.01 20.84
N SER A 210 28.63 12.43 19.67
CA SER A 210 30.06 12.78 19.53
C SER A 210 30.31 13.65 18.30
N SER A 211 30.85 14.83 18.58
CA SER A 211 31.38 15.83 17.65
C SER A 211 32.67 15.35 17.00
N SER A 212 32.77 15.44 15.67
CA SER A 212 33.98 15.85 14.93
C SER A 212 33.75 15.59 13.43
N GLU A 213 34.46 16.34 12.57
CA GLU A 213 34.42 16.26 11.10
C GLU A 213 33.23 16.91 10.37
N LYS A 214 33.05 18.21 10.63
CA LYS A 214 32.56 19.18 9.64
C LYS A 214 33.58 19.40 8.52
N SER A 215 34.03 18.35 7.83
CA SER A 215 34.90 18.47 6.66
C SER A 215 34.37 17.63 5.50
N ARG A 216 33.96 18.31 4.43
CA ARG A 216 33.84 17.80 3.05
C ARG A 216 33.05 16.50 2.83
N ARG A 217 31.86 16.36 3.39
CA ARG A 217 31.05 15.16 3.14
C ARG A 217 30.26 15.29 1.84
N ASN A 218 30.92 14.93 0.74
CA ASN A 218 30.25 14.25 -0.37
C ASN A 218 29.67 12.94 0.21
N PHE A 219 28.52 13.01 0.86
CA PHE A 219 27.83 11.82 1.33
C PHE A 219 27.27 11.11 0.11
N LEU A 220 28.00 10.09 -0.33
CA LEU A 220 27.40 8.95 -1.02
C LEU A 220 26.24 8.50 -0.13
N ILE A 221 25.01 8.89 -0.48
CA ILE A 221 23.81 8.39 0.19
C ILE A 221 23.91 6.87 0.11
N GLU A 222 24.10 6.22 1.26
CA GLU A 222 24.22 4.76 1.34
C GLU A 222 23.02 4.12 0.65
N ARG A 223 23.28 3.00 -0.04
CA ARG A 223 22.29 2.31 -0.88
C ARG A 223 20.99 2.03 -0.14
N GLU A 224 21.08 1.68 1.14
CA GLU A 224 19.94 1.43 2.02
C GLU A 224 19.14 2.69 2.34
N LYS A 225 19.81 3.83 2.55
CA LYS A 225 19.17 5.14 2.76
C LYS A 225 18.36 5.56 1.53
N LEU A 226 18.85 5.31 0.31
CA LEU A 226 18.11 5.60 -0.93
C LEU A 226 16.79 4.84 -1.07
N LEU A 227 16.63 3.72 -0.37
CA LEU A 227 15.45 2.85 -0.41
C LEU A 227 14.45 3.14 0.73
N GLN A 228 14.77 4.06 1.64
CA GLN A 228 13.90 4.42 2.76
C GLN A 228 12.59 5.11 2.34
N LYS A 229 11.61 5.10 3.24
CA LYS A 229 10.30 5.75 3.05
C LYS A 229 10.46 7.27 3.11
N LEU A 230 10.32 7.93 1.96
CA LEU A 230 10.40 9.39 1.85
C LEU A 230 9.03 10.08 2.01
N PRO A 231 8.96 11.23 2.71
CA PRO A 231 7.78 12.10 2.78
C PRO A 231 7.55 12.85 1.46
N TRP A 232 6.98 12.15 0.47
CA TRP A 232 6.81 12.67 -0.88
C TRP A 232 5.98 13.96 -1.00
N ASN A 233 5.09 14.24 -0.03
CA ASN A 233 4.32 15.48 -0.01
C ASN A 233 5.20 16.70 0.32
N GLU A 234 6.21 16.57 1.20
CA GLU A 234 7.19 17.64 1.46
C GLU A 234 8.07 17.85 0.22
N ILE A 235 8.52 16.75 -0.39
CA ILE A 235 9.33 16.80 -1.62
C ILE A 235 8.56 17.46 -2.76
N GLU A 236 7.27 17.13 -2.93
CA GLU A 236 6.38 17.78 -3.90
C GLU A 236 6.35 19.30 -3.69
N ALA A 237 6.14 19.76 -2.45
CA ALA A 237 6.09 21.18 -2.14
C ALA A 237 7.39 21.91 -2.49
N LYS A 238 8.55 21.27 -2.27
CA LYS A 238 9.86 21.83 -2.63
C LYS A 238 10.12 21.84 -4.13
N VAL A 239 9.69 20.81 -4.86
CA VAL A 239 9.85 20.73 -6.32
C VAL A 239 8.95 21.75 -7.02
N GLY A 240 7.71 21.92 -6.54
CA GLY A 240 6.76 22.94 -6.97
C GLY A 240 6.12 22.73 -8.36
N THR A 241 6.78 22.00 -9.27
CA THR A 241 6.31 21.82 -10.67
C THR A 241 5.66 20.45 -10.94
N ARG A 242 5.74 19.52 -10.00
CA ARG A 242 5.36 18.11 -10.17
C ARG A 242 4.55 17.61 -8.98
N TYR A 243 3.68 16.63 -9.23
CA TYR A 243 2.92 15.90 -8.21
C TYR A 243 3.81 14.87 -7.49
N TRP A 244 3.54 14.58 -6.22
CA TRP A 244 4.36 13.66 -5.41
C TRP A 244 4.56 12.28 -6.05
N ARG A 245 3.57 11.75 -6.79
CA ARG A 245 3.73 10.47 -7.49
C ARG A 245 4.73 10.56 -8.64
N GLN A 246 4.75 11.69 -9.35
CA GLN A 246 5.74 11.93 -10.40
C GLN A 246 7.14 12.05 -9.77
N CYS A 247 7.27 12.77 -8.65
CA CYS A 247 8.52 12.85 -7.88
C CYS A 247 9.00 11.46 -7.45
N LYS A 248 8.12 10.64 -6.85
CA LYS A 248 8.43 9.26 -6.46
C LYS A 248 8.89 8.41 -7.64
N GLN A 249 8.16 8.47 -8.76
CA GLN A 249 8.49 7.71 -9.97
C GLN A 249 9.84 8.13 -10.55
N LYS A 250 10.09 9.44 -10.66
CA LYS A 250 11.36 9.98 -11.16
C LYS A 250 12.52 9.61 -10.24
N TRP A 251 12.35 9.74 -8.92
CA TRP A 251 13.37 9.34 -7.96
C TRP A 251 13.69 7.85 -8.04
N THR A 252 12.67 6.99 -8.14
CA THR A 252 12.87 5.54 -8.32
C THR A 252 13.71 5.25 -9.57
N SER A 253 13.47 5.97 -10.67
CA SER A 253 14.27 5.87 -11.89
C SER A 253 15.72 6.33 -11.68
N ILE A 254 15.93 7.46 -10.99
CA ILE A 254 17.27 7.97 -10.65
C ILE A 254 18.05 6.97 -9.78
N VAL A 255 17.42 6.48 -8.70
CA VAL A 255 18.03 5.49 -7.79
C VAL A 255 18.36 4.21 -8.53
N THR A 256 17.43 3.71 -9.35
CA THR A 256 17.69 2.53 -10.17
C THR A 256 18.90 2.75 -11.08
N ASN A 257 18.96 3.85 -11.84
CA ASN A 257 20.09 4.14 -12.71
C ASN A 257 21.43 4.29 -11.95
N LYS A 258 21.41 4.87 -10.74
CA LYS A 258 22.60 4.95 -9.88
C LYS A 258 23.08 3.56 -9.43
N ILE A 259 22.16 2.73 -8.94
CA ILE A 259 22.44 1.35 -8.50
C ILE A 259 23.00 0.52 -9.66
N THR A 260 22.41 0.65 -10.85
CA THR A 260 22.85 -0.11 -12.02
C THR A 260 24.07 0.50 -12.71
N LYS A 261 24.61 1.63 -12.23
CA LYS A 261 25.69 2.40 -12.89
C LYS A 261 25.37 2.69 -14.37
N GLY A 262 24.10 2.93 -14.69
CA GLY A 262 23.60 3.12 -16.06
C GLY A 262 23.52 1.85 -16.91
N GLN A 263 23.90 0.68 -16.37
CA GLN A 263 23.77 -0.59 -17.09
C GLN A 263 22.30 -1.03 -17.20
N GLN A 264 21.94 -1.56 -18.37
CA GLN A 264 20.62 -2.13 -18.61
C GLN A 264 20.58 -3.55 -18.04
N LEU A 265 20.22 -3.70 -16.74
CA LEU A 265 20.10 -5.00 -16.07
C LEU A 265 19.21 -6.02 -16.80
N TYR A 266 18.29 -5.56 -17.66
CA TYR A 266 17.28 -6.38 -18.31
C TYR A 266 17.39 -6.43 -19.84
N ARG A 267 18.60 -6.28 -20.40
CA ARG A 267 18.89 -6.52 -21.82
C ARG A 267 19.91 -7.65 -22.01
N GLY A 268 19.79 -8.38 -23.11
CA GLY A 268 20.67 -9.50 -23.45
C GLY A 268 20.67 -10.60 -22.39
N THR A 269 21.79 -11.32 -22.30
CA THR A 269 22.02 -12.48 -21.40
C THR A 269 21.72 -12.15 -19.94
N ARG A 270 22.12 -10.97 -19.44
CA ARG A 270 21.84 -10.56 -18.05
C ARG A 270 20.35 -10.38 -17.76
N GLY A 271 19.60 -9.87 -18.74
CA GLY A 271 18.16 -9.71 -18.60
C GLY A 271 17.40 -11.03 -18.66
N LEU A 272 17.95 -12.01 -19.38
CA LEU A 272 17.43 -13.36 -19.40
C LEU A 272 17.70 -14.06 -18.06
N GLN A 273 18.93 -13.98 -17.54
CA GLN A 273 19.27 -14.48 -16.21
C GLN A 273 18.40 -13.86 -15.11
N ALA A 274 18.15 -12.55 -15.17
CA ALA A 274 17.29 -11.86 -14.21
C ALA A 274 15.84 -12.38 -14.25
N LYS A 275 15.31 -12.74 -15.42
CA LYS A 275 13.98 -13.37 -15.55
C LYS A 275 13.98 -14.78 -14.96
N ILE A 276 14.99 -15.59 -15.29
CA ILE A 276 15.16 -16.96 -14.79
C ILE A 276 15.19 -16.96 -13.26
N ASN A 277 16.06 -16.14 -12.66
CA ASN A 277 16.19 -16.03 -11.21
C ASN A 277 14.88 -15.58 -10.54
N LEU A 278 14.19 -14.62 -11.15
CA LEU A 278 12.90 -14.14 -10.65
C LEU A 278 11.83 -15.24 -10.69
N ILE A 279 11.75 -16.03 -11.77
CA ILE A 279 10.78 -17.12 -11.90
C ILE A 279 11.06 -18.23 -10.87
N LYS A 280 12.31 -18.71 -10.79
CA LYS A 280 12.71 -19.75 -9.83
C LYS A 280 12.36 -19.35 -8.40
N ARG A 281 12.72 -18.12 -8.00
CA ARG A 281 12.45 -17.68 -6.63
C ARG A 281 10.97 -17.50 -6.34
N LEU A 282 10.19 -16.97 -7.30
CA LEU A 282 8.74 -16.87 -7.14
C LEU A 282 8.08 -18.25 -7.00
N TYR A 283 8.55 -19.26 -7.73
CA TYR A 283 8.07 -20.63 -7.63
C TYR A 283 8.43 -21.27 -6.28
N GLU A 284 9.68 -21.11 -5.83
CA GLU A 284 10.14 -21.60 -4.52
C GLU A 284 9.38 -21.01 -3.33
N MET A 285 8.92 -19.76 -3.44
CA MET A 285 8.13 -19.11 -2.38
C MET A 285 6.76 -19.79 -2.15
N LYS A 286 6.25 -20.57 -3.12
CA LYS A 286 4.96 -21.29 -3.05
C LYS A 286 3.80 -20.43 -2.53
N VAL A 287 3.82 -19.16 -2.93
CA VAL A 287 2.83 -18.18 -2.50
C VAL A 287 1.60 -18.26 -3.42
N GLU A 288 0.42 -18.25 -2.83
CA GLU A 288 -0.86 -18.32 -3.57
C GLU A 288 -1.34 -16.97 -4.13
N ASP A 289 -0.79 -15.86 -3.64
CA ASP A 289 -1.21 -14.49 -4.02
C ASP A 289 -0.01 -13.53 -4.19
N ALA A 290 -0.03 -12.72 -5.25
CA ALA A 290 1.02 -11.73 -5.54
C ALA A 290 1.29 -10.75 -4.39
N ASP A 291 0.29 -10.56 -3.53
CA ASP A 291 0.35 -9.66 -2.39
C ASP A 291 1.05 -10.25 -1.16
N GLU A 292 1.24 -11.57 -1.11
CA GLU A 292 1.99 -12.28 -0.08
C GLU A 292 3.49 -12.42 -0.43
N VAL A 293 3.87 -12.08 -1.66
CA VAL A 293 5.26 -12.12 -2.12
C VAL A 293 6.12 -11.09 -1.39
N ASN A 294 7.23 -11.55 -0.80
CA ASN A 294 8.26 -10.67 -0.23
C ASN A 294 9.11 -10.03 -1.35
N TRP A 295 8.61 -8.95 -1.94
CA TRP A 295 9.30 -8.21 -3.01
C TRP A 295 10.63 -7.58 -2.58
N GLU A 296 10.90 -7.44 -1.28
CA GLU A 296 12.18 -6.93 -0.77
C GLU A 296 13.28 -7.99 -0.89
N GLU A 297 12.97 -9.24 -0.56
CA GLU A 297 13.90 -10.36 -0.76
C GLU A 297 14.25 -10.56 -2.25
N LEU A 298 13.26 -10.35 -3.13
CA LEU A 298 13.48 -10.38 -4.58
C LEU A 298 14.28 -9.18 -5.10
N SER A 299 14.37 -8.08 -4.35
CA SER A 299 15.23 -6.94 -4.74
C SER A 299 16.68 -7.38 -4.83
N ASP A 300 17.18 -8.04 -3.78
CA ASP A 300 18.60 -8.36 -3.63
C ASP A 300 19.06 -9.38 -4.66
N ILE A 301 18.25 -10.40 -4.91
CA ILE A 301 18.53 -11.49 -5.86
C ILE A 301 18.62 -10.97 -7.30
N VAL A 302 17.85 -9.94 -7.65
CA VAL A 302 17.76 -9.42 -9.03
C VAL A 302 18.60 -8.14 -9.21
N GLY A 303 19.66 -8.00 -8.39
CA GLY A 303 20.67 -6.94 -8.50
C GLY A 303 20.51 -5.78 -7.51
N GLY A 304 19.78 -6.00 -6.41
CA GLY A 304 19.48 -5.03 -5.35
C GLY A 304 18.78 -3.78 -5.85
N VAL A 305 17.77 -3.95 -6.70
CA VAL A 305 16.96 -2.88 -7.30
C VAL A 305 15.69 -2.64 -6.47
N PRO A 306 15.16 -1.40 -6.39
CA PRO A 306 13.99 -1.11 -5.56
C PRO A 306 12.82 -2.09 -5.79
N LYS A 307 12.16 -2.56 -4.74
CA LYS A 307 11.04 -3.53 -4.85
C LYS A 307 9.94 -3.16 -5.86
N ASP A 308 9.64 -1.87 -6.00
CA ASP A 308 8.65 -1.37 -6.95
C ASP A 308 9.09 -1.62 -8.41
N TYR A 309 10.41 -1.61 -8.65
CA TYR A 309 11.00 -1.97 -9.93
C TYR A 309 10.87 -3.47 -10.22
N VAL A 310 11.17 -4.34 -9.25
CA VAL A 310 11.00 -5.81 -9.40
C VAL A 310 9.55 -6.15 -9.71
N ARG A 311 8.60 -5.55 -8.98
CA ARG A 311 7.17 -5.75 -9.23
C ARG A 311 6.75 -5.31 -10.65
N ALA A 312 7.28 -4.18 -11.13
CA ALA A 312 7.03 -3.73 -12.49
C ALA A 312 7.62 -4.67 -13.55
N ARG A 313 8.75 -5.32 -13.25
CA ARG A 313 9.37 -6.33 -14.12
C ARG A 313 8.58 -7.62 -14.15
N PHE A 314 8.14 -8.12 -12.99
CA PHE A 314 7.22 -9.25 -12.92
C PHE A 314 5.93 -8.98 -13.71
N TYR A 315 5.33 -7.80 -13.55
CA TYR A 315 4.13 -7.44 -14.32
C TYR A 315 4.37 -7.51 -15.83
N LYS A 316 5.50 -7.00 -16.32
CA LYS A 316 5.87 -7.11 -17.75
C LYS A 316 6.07 -8.57 -18.17
N LEU A 317 6.78 -9.37 -17.37
CA LEU A 317 6.98 -10.80 -17.62
C LEU A 317 5.63 -11.52 -17.76
N LYS A 318 4.74 -11.33 -16.79
CA LYS A 318 3.38 -11.87 -16.81
C LYS A 318 2.62 -11.49 -18.08
N VAL A 319 2.54 -10.19 -18.37
CA VAL A 319 1.71 -9.69 -19.50
C VAL A 319 2.29 -10.08 -20.86
N SER A 320 3.62 -10.18 -20.98
CA SER A 320 4.27 -10.49 -22.26
C SER A 320 4.28 -11.98 -22.59
N TYR A 321 4.33 -12.86 -21.59
CA TYR A 321 4.61 -14.28 -21.83
C TYR A 321 3.50 -15.24 -21.39
N VAL A 322 2.58 -14.82 -20.53
CA VAL A 322 1.52 -15.69 -20.00
C VAL A 322 0.22 -15.46 -20.78
N PRO A 323 -0.25 -16.43 -21.58
CA PRO A 323 -1.51 -16.33 -22.31
C PRO A 323 -2.68 -16.24 -21.34
N LEU A 324 -3.67 -15.41 -21.69
CA LEU A 324 -4.92 -15.26 -20.94
C LEU A 324 -4.72 -15.05 -19.42
N TRP A 325 -3.62 -14.40 -19.02
CA TRP A 325 -3.24 -14.20 -17.61
C TRP A 325 -4.34 -13.57 -16.75
N GLN A 326 -5.31 -12.87 -17.35
CA GLN A 326 -6.46 -12.28 -16.66
C GLN A 326 -7.41 -13.32 -16.06
N LYS A 327 -7.44 -14.54 -16.61
CA LYS A 327 -8.29 -15.64 -16.17
C LYS A 327 -7.56 -16.65 -15.27
N LYS A 328 -6.27 -16.42 -15.01
CA LYS A 328 -5.43 -17.33 -14.24
C LYS A 328 -5.24 -16.82 -12.81
N THR A 329 -5.15 -17.74 -11.86
CA THR A 329 -4.73 -17.44 -10.48
C THR A 329 -3.25 -17.06 -10.45
N PHE A 330 -2.79 -16.49 -9.33
CA PHE A 330 -1.38 -16.15 -9.20
C PHE A 330 -0.49 -17.40 -9.27
N SER A 331 -0.86 -18.50 -8.59
CA SER A 331 -0.15 -19.79 -8.68
C SER A 331 -0.09 -20.30 -10.11
N GLU A 332 -1.21 -20.36 -10.83
CA GLU A 332 -1.25 -20.81 -12.23
C GLU A 332 -0.37 -19.96 -13.16
N ILE A 333 -0.22 -18.66 -12.86
CA ILE A 333 0.69 -17.77 -13.58
C ILE A 333 2.14 -18.14 -13.30
N ILE A 334 2.50 -18.39 -12.04
CA ILE A 334 3.86 -18.75 -11.65
C ILE A 334 4.23 -20.14 -12.17
N ASP A 335 3.32 -21.12 -12.06
CA ASP A 335 3.51 -22.48 -12.57
C ASP A 335 3.74 -22.45 -14.09
N TYR A 336 2.90 -21.74 -14.85
CA TYR A 336 3.11 -21.58 -16.29
C TYR A 336 4.46 -20.91 -16.61
N LEU A 337 4.86 -19.89 -15.85
CA LEU A 337 6.17 -19.26 -16.05
C LEU A 337 7.33 -20.22 -15.76
N PHE A 338 7.18 -21.10 -14.77
CA PHE A 338 8.19 -22.06 -14.35
C PHE A 338 8.27 -23.27 -15.29
N GLU A 339 7.14 -23.83 -15.70
CA GLU A 339 7.06 -25.05 -16.50
C GLU A 339 7.32 -24.77 -17.99
N GLU A 340 6.72 -23.71 -18.54
CA GLU A 340 6.75 -23.45 -19.98
C GLU A 340 7.82 -22.42 -20.37
N LYS A 341 7.95 -21.33 -19.59
CA LYS A 341 8.83 -20.20 -19.98
C LYS A 341 10.23 -20.25 -19.40
N LEU A 342 10.43 -20.90 -18.27
CA LEU A 342 11.76 -21.06 -17.69
C LEU A 342 12.67 -21.89 -18.61
N PRO A 343 12.26 -23.06 -19.16
CA PRO A 343 13.13 -23.84 -20.03
C PRO A 343 13.48 -23.08 -21.31
N GLU A 344 12.50 -22.41 -21.95
CA GLU A 344 12.75 -21.55 -23.12
C GLU A 344 13.76 -20.41 -22.84
N PHE A 345 13.80 -19.92 -21.60
CA PHE A 345 14.75 -18.87 -21.22
C PHE A 345 16.12 -19.46 -20.90
N GLU A 346 16.20 -20.64 -20.30
CA GLU A 346 17.46 -21.33 -20.02
C GLU A 346 18.16 -21.80 -21.30
N GLU A 347 17.41 -22.26 -22.30
CA GLU A 347 17.95 -22.65 -23.62
C GLU A 347 18.52 -21.46 -24.42
N LYS A 348 18.00 -20.26 -24.18
CA LYS A 348 18.41 -19.03 -24.90
C LYS A 348 19.56 -18.29 -24.20
N LEU A 349 19.93 -18.72 -23.00
CA LEU A 349 20.99 -18.12 -22.18
C LEU A 349 22.34 -18.71 -22.59
#